data_AF-A0A961VNV9-F1
#
_entry.id   AF-A0A961VNV9-F1
#
_cell.length_a   1.000
_cell.length_b   1.000
_cell.length_c   1.000
_cell.angle_alpha   90.00
_cell.angle_beta   90.00
_cell.angle_gamma   90.00
#
_symmetry.space_group_name_H-M   'P 1'
#
loop_
_entity.id
_entity.type
_entity.pdbx_description
1 polymer ?
#
loop_
_entity_poly.entity_id
_entity_poly.type
_entity_poly.pdbx_seq_one_letter_code
_entity_poly.pdbx_strand_id
1 'polypeptide(L)'
;LRAEKGYIIVGQDTDGTLTPGDAGLTWAIGKAKPDFVGKRSLTRPDMVAKGRKQLVGLLTEDPKVVLQEGAQIVADPAQPKPMTMIGHVTSSYWSDALGRSIAMAVVVDGRERDGQTLHIPMPGGTITAKVVKSTAFLDPENRRLSA
;
A
#
# COMPACT_ATOMS: atom_id res chain seq x y z
N LEU A 1 -15.13 -7.32 -3.62
CA LEU A 1 -14.39 -7.09 -4.89
C LEU A 1 -12.89 -6.95 -4.62
N ARG A 2 -12.03 -6.88 -5.65
CA ARG A 2 -10.57 -7.12 -5.54
C ARG A 2 -9.84 -6.27 -4.49
N ALA A 3 -10.11 -4.96 -4.44
CA ALA A 3 -9.38 -4.03 -3.57
C ALA A 3 -9.74 -4.23 -2.09
N GLU A 4 -11.00 -4.59 -1.80
CA GLU A 4 -11.44 -4.94 -0.45
C GLU A 4 -10.71 -6.19 0.08
N LYS A 5 -10.27 -7.08 -0.82
CA LYS A 5 -9.44 -8.26 -0.50
C LYS A 5 -7.94 -7.99 -0.57
N GLY A 6 -7.53 -6.78 -0.94
CA GLY A 6 -6.12 -6.39 -1.05
C GLY A 6 -5.38 -6.98 -2.25
N TYR A 7 -6.10 -7.43 -3.29
CA TYR A 7 -5.48 -7.96 -4.50
C TYR A 7 -4.95 -6.83 -5.38
N ILE A 8 -3.69 -6.97 -5.79
CA ILE A 8 -3.03 -6.03 -6.68
C ILE A 8 -3.55 -6.14 -8.11
N ILE A 9 -3.54 -5.01 -8.82
CA ILE A 9 -3.62 -4.95 -10.28
C ILE A 9 -2.24 -4.59 -10.82
N VAL A 10 -1.68 -5.45 -11.67
CA VAL A 10 -0.40 -5.17 -12.35
C VAL A 10 -0.57 -3.94 -13.24
N GLY A 11 0.35 -2.98 -13.11
CA GLY A 11 0.32 -1.70 -13.82
C GLY A 11 -0.38 -0.58 -13.06
N GLN A 12 -1.18 -0.90 -12.03
CA GLN A 12 -1.81 0.10 -11.15
C GLN A 12 -1.18 0.09 -9.76
N ASP A 13 -1.16 -1.07 -9.10
CA ASP A 13 -0.52 -1.24 -7.78
C ASP A 13 0.97 -1.58 -7.91
N THR A 14 1.46 -1.77 -9.13
CA THR A 14 2.86 -2.03 -9.45
C THR A 14 3.31 -1.16 -10.63
N ASP A 15 4.48 -0.53 -10.52
CA ASP A 15 5.03 0.40 -11.52
C ASP A 15 6.32 -0.13 -12.18
N GLY A 16 6.61 -1.43 -12.03
CA GLY A 16 7.85 -2.07 -12.48
C GLY A 16 9.02 -1.97 -11.50
N THR A 17 8.89 -1.22 -10.40
CA THR A 17 9.92 -1.11 -9.35
C THR A 17 9.64 -1.95 -8.12
N LEU A 18 8.38 -2.40 -7.97
CA LEU A 18 7.96 -3.27 -6.87
C LEU A 18 8.35 -4.73 -7.10
N THR A 19 8.90 -5.34 -6.06
CA THR A 19 9.08 -6.78 -5.97
C THR A 19 7.81 -7.47 -5.44
N PRO A 20 7.68 -8.80 -5.55
CA PRO A 20 6.63 -9.52 -4.83
C PRO A 20 6.69 -9.30 -3.32
N GLY A 21 7.89 -9.07 -2.76
CA GLY A 21 8.04 -8.74 -1.34
C GLY A 21 7.44 -7.39 -0.98
N ASP A 22 7.62 -6.38 -1.84
CA ASP A 22 7.03 -5.04 -1.67
C ASP A 22 5.50 -5.09 -1.80
N ALA A 23 5.00 -5.89 -2.75
CA ALA A 23 3.56 -6.08 -2.98
C ALA A 23 2.85 -6.98 -1.94
N GLY A 24 3.54 -7.43 -0.89
CA GLY A 24 2.95 -8.31 0.14
C GLY A 24 2.76 -9.78 -0.30
N LEU A 25 3.36 -10.18 -1.42
CA LEU A 25 3.26 -11.49 -2.04
C LEU A 25 4.49 -12.38 -1.77
N THR A 26 5.20 -12.15 -0.65
CA THR A 26 6.35 -12.98 -0.26
C THR A 26 6.01 -14.47 -0.17
N TRP A 27 4.76 -14.81 0.17
CA TRP A 27 4.26 -16.19 0.24
C TRP A 27 4.24 -16.88 -1.13
N ALA A 28 4.12 -16.12 -2.22
CA ALA A 28 4.09 -16.65 -3.59
C ALA A 28 5.51 -16.90 -4.16
N ILE A 29 6.56 -16.50 -3.45
CA ILE A 29 7.94 -16.73 -3.87
C ILE A 29 8.34 -18.16 -3.56
N GLY A 30 8.66 -18.95 -4.59
CA GLY A 30 9.13 -20.33 -4.46
C GLY A 30 10.55 -20.45 -3.88
N LYS A 31 10.74 -20.15 -2.60
CA LYS A 31 12.05 -20.10 -1.92
C LYS A 31 12.86 -21.41 -2.03
N ALA A 32 12.16 -22.56 -2.02
CA ALA A 32 12.78 -23.89 -2.09
C ALA A 32 13.20 -24.31 -3.51
N LYS A 33 12.67 -23.68 -4.57
CA LYS A 33 13.06 -24.01 -5.95
C LYS A 33 14.52 -23.63 -6.15
N PRO A 34 15.38 -24.45 -6.79
CA PRO A 34 16.79 -24.10 -7.01
C PRO A 34 16.95 -22.75 -7.70
N ASP A 35 16.23 -22.51 -8.79
CA ASP A 35 16.23 -21.23 -9.51
C ASP A 35 14.89 -20.92 -10.21
N PHE A 36 14.68 -19.64 -10.53
CA PHE A 36 13.62 -19.12 -11.41
C PHE A 36 13.98 -17.70 -11.87
N VAL A 37 13.40 -17.27 -13.00
CA VAL A 37 13.67 -15.93 -13.57
C VAL A 37 13.40 -14.83 -12.54
N GLY A 38 14.41 -14.03 -12.24
CA GLY A 38 14.35 -12.94 -11.25
C GLY A 38 14.80 -13.31 -9.83
N LYS A 39 14.92 -14.61 -9.47
CA LYS A 39 15.32 -15.04 -8.12
C LYS A 39 16.64 -14.43 -7.67
N ARG A 40 17.65 -14.45 -8.55
CA ARG A 40 18.98 -13.88 -8.28
C ARG A 40 18.93 -12.38 -7.95
N SER A 41 18.00 -11.64 -8.54
CA SER A 41 17.89 -10.19 -8.32
C SER A 41 17.38 -9.87 -6.92
N LEU A 42 16.53 -10.72 -6.34
CA LEU A 42 15.93 -10.51 -5.01
C LEU A 42 16.95 -10.43 -3.87
N THR A 43 18.19 -10.88 -4.07
CA THR A 43 19.28 -10.81 -3.07
C THR A 43 20.24 -9.65 -3.29
N ARG A 44 20.00 -8.79 -4.30
CA ARG A 44 20.82 -7.61 -4.53
C ARG A 44 20.67 -6.61 -3.37
N PRO A 45 21.69 -5.79 -3.08
CA PRO A 45 21.65 -4.84 -1.96
C PRO A 45 20.39 -3.96 -1.92
N ASP A 46 19.98 -3.41 -3.06
CA ASP A 46 18.77 -2.57 -3.16
C ASP A 46 17.45 -3.31 -2.87
N MET A 47 17.40 -4.63 -3.11
CA MET A 47 16.20 -5.44 -2.88
C MET A 47 16.05 -5.87 -1.42
N VAL A 48 17.13 -5.84 -0.64
CA VAL A 48 17.16 -6.20 0.79
C VAL A 48 17.37 -4.99 1.70
N ALA A 49 17.59 -3.81 1.13
CA ALA A 49 17.74 -2.57 1.87
C ALA A 49 16.44 -2.18 2.58
N LYS A 50 16.58 -1.44 3.69
CA LYS A 50 15.49 -0.67 4.29
C LYS A 50 15.14 0.51 3.40
N GLY A 51 13.98 1.13 3.60
CA GLY A 51 13.55 2.30 2.86
C GLY A 51 12.81 1.97 1.56
N ARG A 52 12.51 0.70 1.29
CA ARG A 52 11.72 0.31 0.11
C ARG A 52 10.26 0.69 0.30
N LYS A 53 9.60 1.08 -0.80
CA LYS A 53 8.15 1.26 -0.80
C LYS A 53 7.47 -0.10 -0.70
N GLN A 54 6.55 -0.22 0.24
CA GLN A 54 5.81 -1.44 0.52
C GLN A 54 4.32 -1.15 0.43
N LEU A 55 3.59 -2.10 -0.16
CA LEU A 55 2.15 -2.01 -0.30
C LEU A 55 1.50 -2.16 1.08
N VAL A 56 0.63 -1.20 1.41
CA VAL A 56 -0.14 -1.12 2.65
C VAL A 56 -1.55 -0.62 2.37
N GLY A 57 -2.44 -0.81 3.33
CA GLY A 57 -3.74 -0.15 3.32
C GLY A 57 -3.69 1.22 3.99
N LEU A 58 -4.60 2.09 3.59
CA LEU A 58 -4.85 3.40 4.17
C LEU A 58 -6.34 3.52 4.52
N LEU A 59 -6.61 4.02 5.72
CA LEU A 59 -7.93 4.35 6.21
C LEU A 59 -7.98 5.83 6.55
N THR A 60 -8.72 6.62 5.76
CA THR A 60 -8.89 8.05 6.04
C THR A 60 -9.56 8.27 7.40
N GLU A 61 -9.17 9.35 8.06
CA GLU A 61 -9.76 9.76 9.34
C GLU A 61 -11.25 10.05 9.20
N ASP A 62 -11.64 10.83 8.17
CA ASP A 62 -13.02 10.88 7.72
C ASP A 62 -13.30 9.68 6.80
N PRO A 63 -14.13 8.70 7.24
CA PRO A 63 -14.40 7.50 6.46
C PRO A 63 -15.16 7.78 5.15
N LYS A 64 -15.72 8.97 4.95
CA LYS A 64 -16.43 9.36 3.72
C LYS A 64 -15.50 9.90 2.63
N VAL A 65 -14.27 10.25 2.98
CA VAL A 65 -13.30 10.81 2.03
C VAL A 65 -12.64 9.68 1.25
N VAL A 66 -12.88 9.65 -0.07
CA VAL A 66 -12.17 8.77 -1.00
C VAL A 66 -10.92 9.52 -1.48
N LEU A 67 -9.73 8.94 -1.26
CA LEU A 67 -8.47 9.53 -1.71
C LEU A 67 -8.38 9.52 -3.24
N GLN A 68 -7.66 10.48 -3.81
CA GLN A 68 -7.34 10.46 -5.25
C GLN A 68 -6.22 9.45 -5.52
N GLU A 69 -6.39 8.57 -6.51
CA GLU A 69 -5.32 7.70 -6.99
C GLU A 69 -4.16 8.55 -7.55
N GLY A 70 -2.93 8.19 -7.22
CA GLY A 70 -1.72 8.97 -7.51
C GLY A 70 -1.41 10.09 -6.50
N ALA A 71 -2.31 10.36 -5.54
CA ALA A 71 -2.06 11.35 -4.50
C ALA A 71 -0.83 10.98 -3.67
N GLN A 72 -0.08 12.00 -3.29
CA GLN A 72 1.25 11.84 -2.73
C GLN A 72 1.20 11.88 -1.22
N ILE A 73 2.07 11.08 -0.58
CA ILE A 73 2.03 10.85 0.86
C ILE A 73 3.29 11.43 1.49
N VAL A 74 3.12 12.20 2.56
CA VAL A 74 4.19 12.79 3.36
C VAL A 74 4.03 12.39 4.84
N ALA A 75 5.15 12.35 5.57
CA ALA A 75 5.15 12.05 7.01
C ALA A 75 4.74 13.26 7.86
N ASP A 76 5.01 14.48 7.38
CA ASP A 76 4.72 15.73 8.07
C ASP A 76 4.25 16.77 7.04
N PRO A 77 3.03 17.32 7.16
CA PRO A 77 2.48 18.27 6.21
C PRO A 77 3.05 19.69 6.39
N ALA A 78 3.77 19.95 7.48
CA ALA A 78 4.40 21.24 7.77
C ALA A 78 5.83 21.36 7.21
N GLN A 79 6.34 20.32 6.51
CA GLN A 79 7.66 20.39 5.90
C GLN A 79 7.80 21.56 4.92
N PRO A 80 8.99 22.22 4.89
CA PRO A 80 9.27 23.21 3.86
C PRO A 80 9.22 22.57 2.48
N LYS A 81 8.81 23.36 1.48
CA LYS A 81 8.78 22.91 0.09
C LYS A 81 10.21 22.95 -0.49
N PRO A 82 10.64 21.94 -1.27
CA PRO A 82 9.92 20.72 -1.63
C PRO A 82 9.85 19.71 -0.46
N MET A 83 8.68 19.10 -0.28
CA MET A 83 8.45 18.11 0.78
C MET A 83 9.04 16.74 0.40
N THR A 84 9.46 15.98 1.40
CA THR A 84 9.90 14.60 1.20
C THR A 84 8.71 13.67 1.03
N MET A 85 8.60 13.08 -0.16
CA MET A 85 7.52 12.17 -0.54
C MET A 85 7.87 10.75 -0.10
N ILE A 86 7.06 10.15 0.75
CA ILE A 86 7.31 8.80 1.27
C ILE A 86 6.46 7.73 0.59
N GLY A 87 5.62 8.09 -0.39
CA GLY A 87 4.74 7.14 -1.04
C GLY A 87 3.66 7.81 -1.88
N HIS A 88 2.79 6.98 -2.44
CA HIS A 88 1.58 7.46 -3.13
C HIS A 88 0.45 6.45 -3.02
N VAL A 89 -0.78 6.94 -3.18
CA VAL A 89 -2.01 6.14 -3.26
C VAL A 89 -2.04 5.44 -4.62
N THR A 90 -2.19 4.12 -4.64
CA THR A 90 -2.27 3.33 -5.89
C THR A 90 -3.72 3.02 -6.29
N SER A 91 -4.57 2.75 -5.30
CA SER A 91 -5.97 2.37 -5.51
C SER A 91 -6.84 2.98 -4.43
N SER A 92 -8.01 3.52 -4.75
CA SER A 92 -8.87 4.15 -3.75
C SER A 92 -10.35 4.10 -4.14
N TYR A 93 -11.20 3.64 -3.21
CA TYR A 93 -12.62 3.39 -3.48
C TYR A 93 -13.51 3.67 -2.27
N TRP A 94 -14.78 3.94 -2.53
CA TRP A 94 -15.84 3.72 -1.55
C TRP A 94 -16.19 2.22 -1.51
N SER A 95 -16.20 1.61 -0.32
CA SER A 95 -16.63 0.22 -0.12
C SER A 95 -18.00 0.21 0.53
N ASP A 96 -19.03 -0.19 -0.21
CA ASP A 96 -20.38 -0.38 0.33
C ASP A 96 -20.42 -1.50 1.39
N ALA A 97 -19.61 -2.55 1.21
CA ALA A 97 -19.54 -3.66 2.15
C ALA A 97 -18.97 -3.25 3.53
N LEU A 98 -18.09 -2.25 3.55
CA LEU A 98 -17.47 -1.72 4.77
C LEU A 98 -18.13 -0.41 5.25
N GLY A 99 -18.97 0.22 4.43
CA GLY A 99 -19.60 1.51 4.71
C GLY A 99 -18.59 2.67 4.86
N ARG A 100 -17.45 2.58 4.19
CA ARG A 100 -16.35 3.55 4.28
C ARG A 100 -15.41 3.50 3.09
N SER A 101 -14.61 4.55 2.92
CA SER A 101 -13.52 4.58 1.96
C SER A 101 -12.36 3.67 2.38
N ILE A 102 -11.75 3.04 1.39
CA ILE A 102 -10.55 2.23 1.53
C ILE A 102 -9.56 2.65 0.46
N ALA A 103 -8.28 2.61 0.79
CA ALA A 103 -7.24 2.87 -0.19
C ALA A 103 -6.05 1.93 0.02
N MET A 104 -5.38 1.59 -1.07
CA MET A 104 -4.08 0.94 -1.08
C MET A 104 -3.03 1.97 -1.50
N ALA A 105 -1.85 1.85 -0.93
CA ALA A 105 -0.74 2.75 -1.19
C ALA A 105 0.58 2.02 -1.09
N VAL A 106 1.59 2.56 -1.76
CA VAL A 106 2.97 2.12 -1.60
C VAL A 106 3.72 3.16 -0.78
N VAL A 107 4.23 2.76 0.38
CA VAL A 107 4.83 3.66 1.37
C VAL A 107 6.20 3.13 1.78
N VAL A 108 7.19 4.01 1.85
CA VAL A 108 8.55 3.73 2.34
C VAL A 108 8.47 3.14 3.74
N ASP A 109 8.98 1.91 3.89
CA ASP A 109 8.89 1.10 5.11
C ASP A 109 7.45 0.97 5.64
N GLY A 110 6.47 0.95 4.73
CA GLY A 110 5.06 1.07 5.06
C GLY A 110 4.56 0.07 6.11
N ARG A 111 5.07 -1.17 6.11
CA ARG A 111 4.65 -2.19 7.07
C ARG A 111 5.14 -1.93 8.50
N GLU A 112 6.20 -1.15 8.68
CA GLU A 112 6.70 -0.70 9.99
C GLU A 112 5.93 0.53 10.50
N ARG A 113 5.14 1.17 9.62
CA ARG A 113 4.30 2.34 9.94
C ARG A 113 2.88 1.96 10.32
N ASP A 114 2.62 0.69 10.63
CA ASP A 114 1.28 0.23 10.99
C ASP A 114 0.72 1.05 12.16
N GLY A 115 -0.49 1.57 12.00
CA GLY A 115 -1.14 2.43 12.97
C GLY A 115 -0.70 3.89 12.96
N GLN A 116 0.34 4.27 12.22
CA GLN A 116 0.78 5.66 12.05
C GLN A 116 -0.23 6.45 11.20
N THR A 117 -0.45 7.72 11.53
CA THR A 117 -1.17 8.67 10.68
C THR A 117 -0.19 9.30 9.69
N LEU A 118 -0.54 9.26 8.40
CA LEU A 118 0.17 9.93 7.32
C LEU A 118 -0.71 11.00 6.68
N HIS A 119 -0.06 11.86 5.90
CA HIS A 119 -0.67 13.06 5.36
C HIS A 119 -0.64 13.04 3.84
N ILE A 120 -1.75 13.45 3.23
CA ILE A 120 -1.96 13.51 1.79
C ILE A 120 -2.27 14.97 1.44
N PRO A 121 -1.26 15.79 1.10
CA PRO A 121 -1.46 17.19 0.76
C PRO A 121 -2.25 17.31 -0.56
N MET A 122 -3.41 17.96 -0.52
CA MET A 122 -4.25 18.26 -1.68
C MET A 122 -4.35 19.77 -1.89
N PRO A 123 -4.74 20.26 -3.08
CA PRO A 123 -4.94 21.69 -3.32
C PRO A 123 -5.92 22.36 -2.33
N GLY A 124 -6.93 21.62 -1.85
CA GLY A 124 -7.95 22.11 -0.90
C GLY A 124 -7.63 21.88 0.57
N GLY A 125 -6.46 21.36 0.91
CA GLY A 125 -6.06 21.02 2.28
C GLY A 125 -5.42 19.64 2.40
N THR A 126 -4.93 19.32 3.58
CA THR A 126 -4.29 18.02 3.85
C THR A 126 -5.32 17.03 4.36
N ILE A 127 -5.40 15.87 3.71
CA ILE A 127 -6.19 14.72 4.20
C ILE A 127 -5.28 13.85 5.07
N THR A 128 -5.80 13.33 6.18
CA THR A 128 -5.12 12.38 7.08
C THR A 128 -5.63 10.96 6.84
N ALA A 129 -4.72 9.99 6.85
CA ALA A 129 -5.07 8.58 6.79
C ALA A 129 -4.17 7.75 7.70
N LYS A 130 -4.77 6.79 8.40
CA LYS A 130 -4.08 5.79 9.21
C LYS A 130 -3.59 4.66 8.32
N VAL A 131 -2.32 4.30 8.47
CA VAL A 131 -1.73 3.14 7.81
C VAL A 131 -2.23 1.87 8.49
N VAL A 132 -2.61 0.89 7.68
CA VAL A 132 -2.86 -0.48 8.12
C VAL A 132 -1.97 -1.43 7.33
N LYS A 133 -1.25 -2.30 8.04
CA LYS A 133 -0.30 -3.24 7.43
C LYS A 133 -0.97 -4.22 6.46
N SER A 134 -2.20 -4.62 6.76
CA SER A 134 -3.01 -5.47 5.88
C SER A 134 -3.70 -4.65 4.80
N THR A 135 -3.63 -5.12 3.55
CA THR A 135 -4.45 -4.61 2.45
C THR A 135 -5.78 -5.35 2.31
N ALA A 136 -5.98 -6.45 3.03
CA ALA A 136 -7.26 -7.15 3.10
C ALA A 136 -8.16 -6.48 4.14
N PHE A 137 -9.04 -5.59 3.67
CA PHE A 137 -9.97 -4.83 4.49
C PHE A 137 -11.24 -5.62 4.82
N LEU A 138 -11.68 -6.49 3.91
CA LEU A 138 -12.87 -7.30 4.04
C LEU A 138 -12.51 -8.78 4.15
N ASP A 139 -13.05 -9.42 5.18
CA ASP A 139 -12.92 -10.86 5.41
C ASP A 139 -11.46 -11.35 5.29
N PRO A 140 -10.51 -10.82 6.08
CA PRO A 140 -9.09 -11.17 5.96
C PRO A 140 -8.82 -12.67 6.21
N GLU A 141 -9.71 -13.33 6.95
CA GLU A 141 -9.65 -14.77 7.25
C GLU A 141 -10.31 -15.65 6.19
N ASN A 142 -10.88 -15.06 5.13
CA ASN A 142 -11.56 -15.78 4.03
C ASN A 142 -12.71 -16.69 4.49
N ARG A 143 -13.47 -16.29 5.53
CA ARG A 143 -14.61 -17.07 6.05
C ARG A 143 -15.74 -17.21 5.03
N ARG A 144 -15.81 -16.32 4.02
CA ARG A 144 -16.85 -16.33 2.98
C ARG A 144 -16.41 -17.03 1.68
N LEU A 145 -15.26 -17.70 1.66
CA LEU A 145 -14.72 -18.29 0.43
C LEU A 145 -15.57 -19.44 -0.14
N SER A 146 -16.24 -20.19 0.73
CA SER A 146 -17.02 -21.39 0.37
C SER A 146 -18.52 -21.25 0.71
N ALA A 147 -18.97 -20.03 0.97
CA ALA A 147 -20.37 -19.73 1.32
C ALA A 147 -21.29 -19.76 0.10
#